data_AF-A0A318ZNK1-F1
#
_entry.id   AF-A0A318ZNK1-F1
#
_cell.length_a   1.000
_cell.length_b   1.000
_cell.length_c   1.000
_cell.angle_alpha   90.00
_cell.angle_beta   90.00
_cell.angle_gamma   90.00
#
_symmetry.space_group_name_H-M   'P 1'
#
loop_
_entity.id
_entity.type
_entity.pdbx_description
1 polymer ?
#
loop_
_entity_poly.entity_id
_entity_poly.type
_entity_poly.pdbx_seq_one_letter_code
_entity_poly.pdbx_strand_id
1 'polypeptide(L)'
;MLWEKPGGGEPAQITWDLKEPLTVKWSHVSGEENKAFCIYLINRVDYPPVTELVLRYAVMGRDEVTIPPPGPMDVPLNCNYRLWASACGDPETIYAETELFCIDIRDNADL
;
A
#
# COMPACT_ATOMS: atom_id res chain seq x y z
N MET A 1 1.80 -11.79 -11.21
CA MET A 1 1.86 -12.63 -9.99
C MET A 1 0.57 -12.39 -9.24
N LEU A 2 -0.22 -13.44 -9.03
CA LEU A 2 -1.53 -13.39 -8.40
C LEU A 2 -1.41 -13.91 -6.97
N TRP A 3 -2.06 -13.19 -6.06
CA TRP A 3 -2.14 -13.49 -4.64
C TRP A 3 -2.91 -14.80 -4.39
N GLU A 4 -2.36 -15.70 -3.57
CA GLU A 4 -3.15 -16.82 -3.01
C GLU A 4 -3.63 -16.43 -1.61
N LYS A 5 -4.95 -16.29 -1.45
CA LYS A 5 -5.60 -16.13 -0.14
C LYS A 5 -5.66 -17.48 0.58
N PRO A 6 -5.33 -17.56 1.88
CA PRO A 6 -5.73 -18.72 2.67
C PRO A 6 -7.23 -18.59 2.99
N GLY A 7 -8.03 -19.52 2.48
CA GLY A 7 -9.44 -19.69 2.87
C GLY A 7 -10.43 -19.12 1.87
N GLY A 8 -11.27 -20.01 1.33
CA GLY A 8 -12.39 -19.69 0.46
C GLY A 8 -13.43 -18.83 1.17
N GLY A 9 -13.50 -17.57 0.78
CA GLY A 9 -14.53 -16.59 1.09
C GLY A 9 -14.32 -15.43 0.13
N GLU A 10 -15.39 -14.74 -0.28
CA GLU A 10 -15.28 -13.55 -1.13
C GLU A 10 -14.17 -12.64 -0.60
N PRO A 11 -13.37 -12.00 -1.48
CA PRO A 11 -12.24 -11.25 -1.03
C PRO A 11 -12.71 -10.13 -0.11
N ALA A 12 -12.50 -10.29 1.21
CA ALA A 12 -12.73 -9.21 2.16
C ALA A 12 -11.93 -8.01 1.64
N GLN A 13 -12.66 -6.96 1.24
CA GLN A 13 -12.08 -5.74 0.75
C GLN A 13 -11.23 -5.16 1.88
N ILE A 14 -9.93 -5.04 1.64
CA ILE A 14 -9.00 -4.55 2.66
C ILE A 14 -9.40 -3.11 2.95
N THR A 15 -9.62 -2.80 4.23
CA THR A 15 -9.84 -1.43 4.72
C THR A 15 -8.67 -1.09 5.62
N TRP A 16 -7.96 0.00 5.32
CA TRP A 16 -6.85 0.48 6.13
C TRP A 16 -7.25 1.73 6.91
N ASP A 17 -7.18 1.65 8.23
CA ASP A 17 -7.21 2.81 9.12
C ASP A 17 -5.80 3.41 9.23
N LEU A 18 -5.65 4.68 8.87
CA LEU A 18 -4.37 5.40 8.87
C LEU A 18 -3.76 5.58 10.27
N LYS A 19 -4.53 5.32 11.33
CA LYS A 19 -4.06 5.28 12.71
C LYS A 19 -3.37 3.96 13.05
N GLU A 20 -3.56 2.91 12.25
CA GLU A 20 -3.02 1.58 12.46
C GLU A 20 -1.88 1.26 11.47
N PRO A 21 -0.86 0.49 11.88
CA PRO A 21 0.16 0.02 10.95
C PRO A 21 -0.43 -0.96 9.94
N LEU A 22 0.02 -0.88 8.69
CA LEU A 22 -0.36 -1.82 7.64
C LEU A 22 0.84 -2.66 7.22
N THR A 23 0.74 -3.97 7.37
CA THR A 23 1.74 -4.90 6.88
C THR A 23 1.32 -5.46 5.54
N VAL A 24 2.16 -5.25 4.52
CA VAL A 24 1.98 -5.82 3.19
C VAL A 24 3.10 -6.80 2.90
N LYS A 25 2.76 -7.82 2.12
CA LYS A 25 3.70 -8.83 1.64
C LYS A 25 3.84 -8.72 0.13
N TRP A 26 5.01 -9.02 -0.40
CA TRP A 26 5.20 -9.17 -1.83
C TRP A 26 6.31 -10.18 -2.09
N SER A 27 6.39 -10.65 -3.33
CA SER A 27 7.53 -11.44 -3.78
C SER A 27 8.54 -10.50 -4.42
N HIS A 28 9.76 -10.49 -3.91
CA HIS A 28 10.84 -9.71 -4.52
C HIS A 28 11.21 -10.25 -5.91
N VAL A 29 11.77 -9.38 -6.76
CA VAL A 29 12.40 -9.79 -8.01
C VAL A 29 13.79 -10.31 -7.70
N SER A 30 14.08 -11.55 -8.10
CA SER A 30 15.40 -12.16 -7.91
C SER A 30 16.48 -11.36 -8.65
N GLY A 31 17.63 -11.13 -7.99
CA GLY A 31 18.75 -10.35 -8.51
C GLY A 31 18.75 -8.87 -8.12
N GLU A 32 17.75 -8.40 -7.39
CA GLU A 32 17.62 -7.00 -6.95
C GLU A 32 17.60 -6.84 -5.42
N GLU A 33 18.04 -7.85 -4.68
CA GLU A 33 17.83 -7.97 -3.22
C GLU A 33 18.41 -6.79 -2.42
N ASN A 34 19.46 -6.14 -2.94
CA ASN A 34 20.13 -5.00 -2.31
C ASN A 34 19.60 -3.63 -2.75
N LYS A 35 18.61 -3.56 -3.65
CA LYS A 35 18.05 -2.28 -4.09
C LYS A 35 17.09 -1.71 -3.05
N ALA A 36 17.08 -0.40 -2.93
CA ALA A 36 16.08 0.33 -2.16
C ALA A 36 14.90 0.70 -3.04
N PHE A 37 13.71 0.71 -2.47
CA PHE A 37 12.49 1.19 -3.10
C PHE A 37 11.67 1.98 -2.07
N CYS A 38 10.70 2.72 -2.58
CA CYS A 38 9.78 3.53 -1.81
C CYS A 38 8.38 2.96 -1.95
N ILE A 39 7.62 2.96 -0.87
CA ILE A 39 6.19 2.63 -0.90
C ILE A 39 5.41 3.91 -1.07
N TYR A 40 4.63 4.00 -2.14
CA TYR A 40 3.75 5.10 -2.43
C TYR A 40 2.29 4.70 -2.22
N LEU A 41 1.51 5.56 -1.56
CA LEU A 41 0.05 5.50 -1.61
C LEU A 41 -0.43 6.19 -2.88
N ILE A 42 -1.29 5.53 -3.65
CA ILE A 42 -1.77 5.98 -4.97
C ILE A 42 -3.29 5.84 -5.05
N ASN A 43 -3.98 6.85 -5.59
CA ASN A 43 -5.40 6.80 -5.93
C ASN A 43 -5.64 7.30 -7.36
N ARG A 44 -5.80 6.37 -8.32
CA ARG A 44 -5.91 6.67 -9.77
C ARG A 44 -7.29 6.52 -10.39
N VAL A 45 -8.34 6.99 -9.73
CA VAL A 45 -9.71 6.77 -10.26
C VAL A 45 -10.18 7.74 -11.32
N ASP A 46 -9.75 9.01 -11.35
CA ASP A 46 -10.00 9.89 -12.51
C ASP A 46 -9.00 11.04 -12.54
N TYR A 47 -8.72 11.58 -13.73
CA TYR A 47 -7.70 12.62 -13.90
C TYR A 47 -8.15 13.99 -13.36
N PRO A 48 -7.28 14.73 -12.64
CA PRO A 48 -5.93 14.33 -12.25
C PRO A 48 -5.97 13.45 -11.00
N PRO A 49 -5.34 12.26 -11.00
CA PRO A 49 -5.34 11.43 -9.82
C PRO A 49 -4.03 11.65 -9.07
N VAL A 50 -4.04 12.44 -8.00
CA VAL A 50 -2.80 12.77 -7.31
C VAL A 50 -3.02 12.81 -5.82
N THR A 51 -3.10 11.63 -5.23
CA THR A 51 -2.42 11.45 -3.95
C THR A 51 -1.29 10.49 -4.23
N GLU A 52 -0.09 11.03 -4.40
CA GLU A 52 1.15 10.29 -4.34
C GLU A 52 1.82 10.67 -3.03
N LEU A 53 1.98 9.69 -2.14
CA LEU A 53 2.64 9.91 -0.87
C LEU A 53 3.63 8.81 -0.59
N VAL A 54 4.90 9.18 -0.35
CA VAL A 54 5.91 8.26 0.14
C VAL A 54 5.59 7.90 1.59
N LEU A 55 5.17 6.67 1.82
CA LEU A 55 4.85 6.14 3.15
C LEU A 55 6.06 5.50 3.83
N ARG A 56 6.98 4.90 3.05
CA ARG A 56 8.13 4.19 3.62
C ARG A 56 9.26 4.00 2.62
N TYR A 57 10.48 3.91 3.14
CA TYR A 57 11.68 3.44 2.44
C TYR A 57 11.99 2.01 2.88
N ALA A 58 12.20 1.10 1.94
CA ALA A 58 12.48 -0.31 2.23
C ALA A 58 13.47 -0.92 1.24
N VAL A 59 13.99 -2.10 1.60
CA VAL A 59 14.98 -2.86 0.81
C VAL A 59 14.27 -4.04 0.15
N MET A 60 14.52 -4.25 -1.14
CA MET A 60 13.74 -5.16 -2.00
C MET A 60 13.79 -6.62 -1.53
N GLY A 61 14.90 -7.07 -0.93
CA GLY A 61 15.03 -8.43 -0.38
C GLY A 61 14.15 -8.76 0.83
N ARG A 62 13.18 -7.91 1.20
CA ARG A 62 12.17 -8.21 2.22
C ARG A 62 10.86 -8.58 1.54
N ASP A 63 10.33 -9.76 1.84
CA ASP A 63 9.02 -10.20 1.35
C ASP A 63 7.84 -9.60 2.13
N GLU A 64 8.13 -8.82 3.17
CA GLU A 64 7.14 -8.21 4.05
C GLU A 64 7.62 -6.85 4.55
N VAL A 65 6.75 -5.86 4.50
CA VAL A 65 7.00 -4.51 5.00
C VAL A 65 5.80 -3.96 5.75
N THR A 66 6.05 -3.57 6.99
CA THR A 66 5.07 -2.88 7.86
C THR A 66 5.17 -1.37 7.68
N ILE A 67 4.18 -0.76 7.08
CA ILE A 67 4.06 0.69 7.01
C ILE A 67 3.59 1.16 8.39
N PRO A 68 4.35 2.02 9.10
CA PRO A 68 3.88 2.59 10.35
C PRO A 68 2.66 3.49 10.09
N PRO A 69 1.83 3.78 11.10
CA PRO A 69 0.74 4.72 10.95
C PRO A 69 1.28 6.04 10.39
N PRO A 70 0.85 6.49 9.19
CA PRO A 70 1.28 7.78 8.66
C PRO A 70 0.69 8.96 9.44
N GLY A 71 -0.24 8.70 10.37
CA GLY A 71 -0.98 9.71 11.10
C GLY A 71 -2.15 10.24 10.28
N PRO A 72 -2.80 11.32 10.74
CA PRO A 72 -3.89 11.95 10.01
C PRO A 72 -3.37 12.47 8.66
N MET A 73 -3.92 11.97 7.56
CA MET A 73 -3.66 12.46 6.21
C MET A 73 -4.94 13.04 5.63
N ASP A 74 -4.80 14.14 4.90
CA ASP A 74 -5.92 14.75 4.17
C ASP A 74 -6.07 14.04 2.82
N VAL A 75 -6.67 12.84 2.86
CA VAL A 75 -6.93 12.00 1.68
C VAL A 75 -8.41 11.57 1.66
N PRO A 76 -9.05 11.51 0.48
CA PRO A 76 -10.45 11.08 0.38
C PRO A 76 -10.68 9.68 0.96
N LEU A 77 -11.69 9.50 1.81
CA LEU A 77 -12.08 8.17 2.27
C LEU A 77 -12.86 7.46 1.15
N ASN A 78 -12.23 6.50 0.48
CA ASN A 78 -12.81 5.73 -0.61
C ASN A 78 -12.04 4.42 -0.83
N CYS A 79 -12.49 3.62 -1.81
CA CYS A 79 -12.00 2.27 -2.11
C CYS A 79 -11.08 2.17 -3.32
N ASN A 80 -10.39 3.27 -3.63
CA ASN A 80 -9.65 3.44 -4.87
C ASN A 80 -8.13 3.46 -4.69
N TYR A 81 -7.64 3.05 -3.52
CA TYR A 81 -6.24 3.14 -3.15
C TYR A 81 -5.45 1.89 -3.53
N ARG A 82 -4.19 2.09 -3.90
CA ARG A 82 -3.18 1.06 -4.07
C ARG A 82 -1.88 1.49 -3.41
N LEU A 83 -1.07 0.51 -3.03
CA LEU A 83 0.31 0.72 -2.65
C LEU A 83 1.21 0.28 -3.79
N TRP A 84 2.13 1.16 -4.17
CA TRP A 84 3.17 0.87 -5.16
C TRP A 84 4.53 0.79 -4.47
N ALA A 85 5.22 -0.33 -4.65
CA ALA A 85 6.64 -0.42 -4.39
C ALA A 85 7.38 0.03 -5.65
N SER A 86 7.95 1.23 -5.63
CA SER A 86 8.54 1.86 -6.81
C SER A 86 9.93 2.43 -6.53
N ALA A 87 10.63 2.85 -7.58
CA ALA A 87 11.86 3.62 -7.43
C ALA A 87 11.62 4.89 -6.59
N CYS A 88 12.55 5.18 -5.67
CA CYS A 88 12.45 6.40 -4.87
C CYS A 88 12.69 7.63 -5.76
N GLY A 89 11.73 8.57 -5.77
CA GLY A 89 11.72 9.74 -6.66
C GLY A 89 11.15 9.49 -8.06
N ASP A 90 10.79 8.24 -8.39
CA ASP A 90 10.15 7.87 -9.66
C ASP A 90 9.06 6.80 -9.41
N PRO A 91 7.85 7.21 -8.98
CA PRO A 91 6.76 6.32 -8.60
C PRO A 91 6.23 5.46 -9.76
N GLU A 92 6.42 5.89 -11.01
CA GLU A 92 5.94 5.19 -12.22
C GLU A 92 6.80 3.96 -12.55
N THR A 93 8.03 3.89 -12.02
CA THR A 93 8.86 2.69 -12.09
C THR A 93 8.41 1.70 -11.01
N ILE A 94 7.33 0.98 -11.27
CA ILE A 94 6.66 0.05 -10.34
C ILE A 94 7.33 -1.32 -10.34
N TYR A 95 7.78 -1.77 -9.18
CA TYR A 95 8.30 -3.12 -8.94
C TYR A 95 7.20 -4.09 -8.48
N ALA A 96 6.27 -3.61 -7.65
CA ALA A 96 5.11 -4.37 -7.19
C ALA A 96 3.95 -3.43 -6.83
N GLU A 97 2.72 -3.92 -6.94
CA GLU A 97 1.53 -3.20 -6.50
C GLU A 97 0.54 -4.10 -5.76
N THR A 98 -0.25 -3.49 -4.85
CA THR A 98 -1.38 -4.16 -4.21
C THR A 98 -2.64 -4.09 -5.08
N GLU A 99 -3.62 -4.95 -4.78
CA GLU A 99 -4.99 -4.73 -5.23
C GLU A 99 -5.57 -3.44 -4.63
N LEU A 100 -6.73 -3.03 -5.14
CA LEU A 100 -7.47 -1.89 -4.60
C LEU A 100 -7.92 -2.17 -3.15
N PHE A 101 -7.77 -1.17 -2.30
CA PHE A 101 -8.24 -1.20 -0.92
C PHE A 101 -8.92 0.13 -0.55
N CYS A 102 -9.67 0.11 0.54
CA CYS A 102 -10.32 1.29 1.09
C CYS A 102 -9.50 1.94 2.19
N ILE A 103 -9.51 3.27 2.21
CA ILE A 103 -9.10 4.03 3.40
C ILE A 103 -10.37 4.51 4.08
N ASP A 104 -10.46 4.25 5.38
CA ASP A 104 -11.55 4.68 6.24
C ASP A 104 -10.98 5.09 7.61
N ILE A 105 -11.64 6.00 8.31
CA ILE A 105 -11.28 6.37 9.68
C ILE A 105 -12.29 5.68 10.59
N ARG A 106 -11.87 4.59 11.24
CA ARG A 106 -12.69 4.02 12.30
C ARG A 106 -12.47 4.86 13.54
N ASP A 107 -13.41 5.75 13.82
CA ASP A 107 -13.45 6.35 15.14
C ASP A 107 -13.83 5.24 16.12
N ASN A 108 -12.88 4.83 16.97
CA ASN A 108 -13.12 3.98 18.14
C ASN A 108 -13.93 4.77 19.19
N ALA A 109 -15.09 5.28 18.81
CA ALA A 109 -15.99 6.05 19.67
C ALA A 109 -17.10 5.20 20.31
N ASP A 110 -17.09 3.88 20.12
CA ASP A 110 -18.05 2.95 20.75
C ASP A 110 -17.34 1.93 21.66
N LEU A 111 -16.80 2.41 22.78
CA LEU A 111 -16.56 1.60 23.99
C LEU A 111 -17.21 2.26 25.21
#